data_AF-A0A0K0GNG1-F1
#
_entry.id   AF-A0A0K0GNG1-F1
#
_cell.length_a   1.000
_cell.length_b   1.000
_cell.length_c   1.000
_cell.angle_alpha   90.00
_cell.angle_beta   90.00
_cell.angle_gamma   90.00
#
_symmetry.space_group_name_H-M   'P 1'
#
loop_
_entity.id
_entity.type
_entity.pdbx_description
1 polymer ?
#
loop_
_entity_poly.entity_id
_entity_poly.type
_entity_poly.pdbx_seq_one_letter_code
_entity_poly.pdbx_strand_id
1 'polypeptide(L)'
;MPALYLNSPVGMAHMRRLAITTSGLFNLSVGKIRSIPVALPPLEEQSRIVAKVDQLMALCDQFKSRLSEARRVHEHLANALIGQALNGEKKSGAEAVDFSAYLISKLASQRTFGRVAHMKLLFLADSHLGLGLMDGYRRHAAGPLDTTIYRVEERAAQEGLYSTSIEVLKSGQEKVSYHIGANISRSVETAASALGSAREELDRLIALFEGRKTEDLEAVATLYAVWNDALAGGLHPNDEWLINEFRGNWHEAKERFAPDILGKWLGWMRDNGLVPTGNSATTKSQAAFLFN
;
A
#
# COMPACT_ATOMS: atom_id res chain seq x y z
N MET A 1 -34.41 1.48 -18.44
CA MET A 1 -34.34 0.01 -18.58
C MET A 1 -34.08 -0.47 -20.02
N PRO A 2 -34.85 -0.07 -21.06
CA PRO A 2 -34.63 -0.58 -22.43
C PRO A 2 -33.22 -0.32 -23.00
N ALA A 3 -32.65 0.86 -22.71
CA ALA A 3 -31.28 1.21 -23.09
C ALA A 3 -30.21 0.33 -22.41
N LEU A 4 -30.40 -0.01 -21.13
CA LEU A 4 -29.49 -0.89 -20.38
C LEU A 4 -29.48 -2.31 -20.95
N TYR A 5 -30.66 -2.83 -21.33
CA TYR A 5 -30.77 -4.14 -21.96
C TYR A 5 -30.10 -4.18 -23.33
N LEU A 6 -30.34 -3.18 -24.19
CA LEU A 6 -29.75 -3.13 -25.53
C LEU A 6 -28.22 -3.02 -25.48
N ASN A 7 -27.67 -2.29 -24.51
CA ASN A 7 -26.23 -2.16 -24.30
C ASN A 7 -25.60 -3.37 -23.57
N SER A 8 -26.40 -4.33 -23.09
CA SER A 8 -25.87 -5.56 -22.47
C SER A 8 -25.24 -6.49 -23.52
N PRO A 9 -24.34 -7.40 -23.13
CA PRO A 9 -23.77 -8.39 -24.06
C PRO A 9 -24.84 -9.22 -24.79
N VAL A 10 -25.95 -9.53 -24.12
CA VAL A 10 -27.07 -10.29 -24.68
C VAL A 10 -27.82 -9.44 -25.72
N GLY A 11 -28.15 -8.19 -25.39
CA GLY A 11 -28.79 -7.25 -26.33
C GLY A 11 -27.91 -6.96 -27.54
N MET A 12 -26.62 -6.71 -27.32
CA MET A 12 -25.63 -6.49 -28.37
C MET A 12 -25.44 -7.72 -29.27
N ALA A 13 -25.43 -8.94 -28.70
CA ALA A 13 -25.36 -10.18 -29.49
C ALA A 13 -26.61 -10.35 -30.37
N HIS A 14 -27.79 -10.01 -29.85
CA HIS A 14 -29.04 -10.04 -30.61
C HIS A 14 -29.03 -9.01 -31.74
N MET A 15 -28.60 -7.77 -31.47
CA MET A 15 -28.45 -6.73 -32.49
C MET A 15 -27.44 -7.12 -33.57
N ARG A 16 -26.29 -7.69 -33.20
CA ARG A 16 -25.28 -8.18 -34.17
C ARG A 16 -25.84 -9.25 -35.08
N ARG A 17 -26.65 -10.18 -34.55
CA ARG A 17 -27.31 -11.22 -35.37
C ARG A 17 -28.25 -10.62 -36.41
N LEU A 18 -29.02 -9.59 -36.04
CA LEU A 18 -29.96 -8.92 -36.93
C LEU A 18 -29.27 -7.97 -37.94
N ALA A 19 -28.07 -7.49 -37.61
CA ALA A 19 -27.27 -6.59 -38.43
C ALA A 19 -26.51 -7.29 -39.57
N ILE A 20 -26.32 -8.61 -39.50
CA ILE A 20 -25.64 -9.38 -40.56
C ILE A 20 -26.51 -9.40 -41.81
N THR A 21 -25.94 -8.95 -42.94
CA THR A 21 -26.55 -9.03 -44.26
C THR A 21 -25.65 -9.82 -45.21
N THR A 22 -26.25 -10.37 -46.28
CA THR A 22 -25.55 -11.19 -47.30
C THR A 22 -24.42 -10.44 -48.02
N SER A 23 -24.40 -9.10 -47.94
CA SER A 23 -23.44 -8.21 -48.61
C SER A 23 -22.24 -7.80 -47.74
N GLY A 24 -22.13 -8.29 -46.49
CA GLY A 24 -21.08 -7.88 -45.55
C GLY A 24 -21.26 -6.48 -44.96
N LEU A 25 -22.38 -5.80 -45.27
CA LEU A 25 -22.75 -4.51 -44.68
C LEU A 25 -23.51 -4.73 -43.37
N PHE A 26 -23.02 -4.14 -42.28
CA PHE A 26 -23.71 -4.13 -41.00
C PHE A 26 -24.73 -2.99 -40.95
N ASN A 27 -25.99 -3.25 -41.34
CA ASN A 27 -27.07 -2.28 -41.20
C ASN A 27 -28.24 -2.82 -40.35
N LEU A 28 -28.81 -1.94 -39.54
CA LEU A 28 -29.99 -2.21 -38.71
C LEU A 28 -31.10 -1.26 -39.14
N SER A 29 -32.12 -1.79 -39.81
CA SER A 29 -33.31 -1.01 -40.14
C SER A 29 -34.17 -0.81 -38.89
N VAL A 30 -34.95 0.28 -38.87
CA VAL A 30 -35.89 0.57 -37.77
C VAL A 30 -36.85 -0.60 -37.51
N GLY A 31 -37.26 -1.31 -38.57
CA GLY A 31 -38.09 -2.51 -38.47
C GLY A 31 -37.41 -3.65 -37.70
N LYS A 32 -36.13 -3.92 -37.97
CA LYS A 32 -35.34 -4.93 -37.26
C LYS A 32 -35.10 -4.57 -35.79
N ILE A 33 -34.95 -3.27 -35.48
CA ILE A 33 -34.81 -2.79 -34.10
C ILE A 33 -36.10 -3.03 -33.32
N ARG A 34 -37.27 -2.75 -33.92
CA ARG A 34 -38.57 -2.96 -33.28
C ARG A 34 -38.89 -4.43 -32.98
N SER A 35 -38.29 -5.37 -33.71
CA SER A 35 -38.49 -6.80 -33.47
C SER A 35 -37.62 -7.39 -32.35
N ILE A 36 -36.75 -6.60 -31.72
CA ILE A 36 -35.90 -7.09 -30.63
C ILE A 36 -36.77 -7.36 -29.39
N PRO A 37 -36.80 -8.60 -28.87
CA PRO A 37 -37.54 -8.90 -27.66
C PRO A 37 -36.85 -8.27 -26.45
N VAL A 38 -37.55 -7.36 -25.77
CA VAL A 38 -37.09 -6.75 -24.52
C VAL A 38 -38.01 -7.19 -23.40
N ALA A 39 -37.47 -7.88 -22.40
CA ALA A 39 -38.22 -8.20 -21.19
C ALA A 39 -38.45 -6.91 -20.39
N LEU A 40 -39.72 -6.54 -20.18
CA LEU A 40 -40.09 -5.34 -19.44
C LEU A 40 -40.70 -5.74 -18.08
N PRO A 41 -39.91 -5.70 -16.99
CA PRO A 41 -40.42 -6.03 -15.66
C PRO A 41 -41.32 -4.90 -15.12
N PRO A 42 -42.04 -5.10 -13.99
CA PRO A 42 -42.83 -4.05 -13.34
C PRO A 42 -41.99 -2.80 -13.01
N LEU A 43 -42.64 -1.63 -12.92
CA LEU A 43 -41.96 -0.33 -12.74
C LEU A 43 -41.05 -0.28 -11.51
N GLU A 44 -41.47 -0.90 -10.41
CA GLU A 44 -40.69 -1.00 -9.18
C GLU A 44 -39.37 -1.75 -9.42
N GLU A 45 -39.43 -2.90 -10.10
CA GLU A 45 -38.27 -3.70 -10.42
C GLU A 45 -37.35 -3.00 -11.44
N GLN A 46 -37.92 -2.27 -12.41
CA GLN A 46 -37.13 -1.43 -13.31
C GLN A 46 -36.30 -0.39 -12.52
N SER A 47 -36.92 0.24 -11.52
CA SER A 47 -36.27 1.25 -10.66
C SER A 47 -35.17 0.62 -9.81
N ARG A 48 -35.41 -0.56 -9.23
CA ARG A 48 -34.43 -1.33 -8.46
C ARG A 48 -33.21 -1.71 -9.28
N ILE A 49 -33.42 -2.18 -10.51
CA ILE A 49 -32.34 -2.56 -11.44
C ILE A 49 -31.49 -1.33 -11.81
N VAL A 50 -32.11 -0.21 -12.16
CA VAL A 50 -31.40 1.02 -12.52
C VAL A 50 -30.54 1.50 -11.35
N ALA A 51 -31.12 1.59 -10.15
CA ALA A 51 -30.39 2.01 -8.95
C ALA A 51 -29.16 1.12 -8.67
N LYS A 52 -29.27 -0.20 -8.87
CA LYS A 52 -28.14 -1.11 -8.66
C LYS A 52 -27.05 -0.94 -9.71
N VAL A 53 -27.42 -0.73 -10.97
CA VAL A 53 -26.46 -0.45 -12.05
C VAL A 53 -25.74 0.88 -11.79
N ASP A 54 -26.45 1.93 -11.38
CA ASP A 54 -25.85 3.22 -11.07
C ASP A 54 -24.85 3.13 -9.90
N GLN A 55 -25.17 2.37 -8.85
CA GLN A 55 -24.25 2.09 -7.75
C GLN A 55 -22.98 1.37 -8.23
N LEU A 56 -23.11 0.36 -9.10
CA LEU A 56 -21.98 -0.38 -9.63
C LEU A 56 -21.12 0.48 -10.56
N MET A 57 -21.74 1.34 -11.38
CA MET A 57 -21.03 2.29 -12.25
C MET A 57 -20.26 3.33 -11.43
N ALA A 58 -20.87 3.87 -10.38
CA ALA A 58 -20.18 4.78 -9.46
C ALA A 58 -18.97 4.13 -8.79
N LEU A 59 -19.07 2.84 -8.42
CA LEU A 59 -17.95 2.08 -7.88
C LEU A 59 -16.85 1.86 -8.94
N CYS A 60 -17.23 1.54 -10.19
CA CYS A 60 -16.28 1.43 -11.29
C CYS A 60 -15.56 2.76 -11.56
N ASP A 61 -16.25 3.89 -11.52
CA ASP A 61 -15.65 5.20 -11.73
C ASP A 61 -14.73 5.59 -10.56
N GLN A 62 -15.11 5.25 -9.33
CA GLN A 62 -14.22 5.39 -8.17
C GLN A 62 -12.94 4.55 -8.33
N PHE A 63 -13.05 3.29 -8.79
CA PHE A 63 -11.89 2.45 -9.05
C PHE A 63 -11.03 2.98 -10.20
N LYS A 64 -11.63 3.46 -11.30
CA LYS A 64 -10.87 4.09 -12.39
C LYS A 64 -10.13 5.33 -11.91
N SER A 65 -10.77 6.17 -11.09
CA SER A 65 -10.15 7.35 -10.51
C SER A 65 -8.94 6.96 -9.66
N ARG A 66 -9.11 6.02 -8.72
CA ARG A 66 -8.01 5.50 -7.89
C ARG A 66 -6.89 4.89 -8.72
N LEU A 67 -7.22 4.14 -9.77
CA LEU A 67 -6.23 3.56 -10.68
C LEU A 67 -5.47 4.64 -11.46
N SER A 68 -6.15 5.69 -11.91
CA SER A 68 -5.53 6.80 -12.63
C SER A 68 -4.59 7.61 -11.73
N GLU A 69 -5.00 7.81 -10.47
CA GLU A 69 -4.20 8.52 -9.47
C GLU A 69 -2.97 7.69 -9.09
N ALA A 70 -3.15 6.39 -8.83
CA ALA A 70 -2.05 5.45 -8.61
C ALA A 70 -1.07 5.40 -9.80
N ARG A 71 -1.57 5.41 -11.04
CA ARG A 71 -0.73 5.49 -12.24
C ARG A 71 0.05 6.80 -12.31
N ARG A 72 -0.59 7.93 -11.99
CA ARG A 72 0.05 9.24 -12.02
C ARG A 72 1.16 9.36 -10.96
N VAL A 73 0.91 8.83 -9.77
CA VAL A 73 1.92 8.70 -8.71
C VAL A 73 3.06 7.79 -9.18
N HIS A 74 2.75 6.64 -9.75
CA HIS A 74 3.75 5.70 -10.26
C HIS A 74 4.59 6.30 -11.41
N GLU A 75 3.99 7.05 -12.32
CA GLU A 75 4.70 7.77 -13.39
C GLU A 75 5.60 8.88 -12.83
N HIS A 76 5.14 9.62 -11.81
CA HIS A 76 5.99 10.62 -11.15
C HIS A 76 7.16 9.98 -10.41
N LEU A 77 6.94 8.87 -9.71
CA LEU A 77 8.01 8.12 -9.04
C LEU A 77 8.97 7.49 -10.05
N ALA A 78 8.47 6.88 -11.12
CA ALA A 78 9.30 6.32 -12.20
C ALA A 78 10.13 7.40 -12.88
N ASN A 79 9.56 8.58 -13.14
CA ASN A 79 10.30 9.71 -13.71
C ASN A 79 11.31 10.30 -12.73
N ALA A 80 11.01 10.33 -11.43
CA ALA A 80 11.96 10.72 -10.39
C ALA A 80 13.12 9.72 -10.32
N LEU A 81 12.83 8.40 -10.35
CA LEU A 81 13.83 7.33 -10.37
C LEU A 81 14.69 7.35 -11.64
N ILE A 82 14.11 7.60 -12.82
CA ILE A 82 14.86 7.74 -14.08
C ILE A 82 15.73 9.00 -14.05
N GLY A 83 15.19 10.13 -13.56
CA GLY A 83 15.95 11.37 -13.38
C GLY A 83 17.08 11.23 -12.33
N GLN A 84 16.93 10.35 -11.35
CA GLN A 84 17.92 10.06 -10.32
C GLN A 84 18.97 9.02 -10.78
N ALA A 85 18.57 8.01 -11.56
CA ALA A 85 19.49 7.00 -12.12
C ALA A 85 20.48 7.60 -13.14
N LEU A 86 20.07 8.66 -13.85
CA LEU A 86 20.94 9.41 -14.76
C LEU A 86 21.95 10.32 -14.02
N ASN A 87 21.75 10.58 -12.72
CA ASN A 87 22.60 11.46 -11.91
C ASN A 87 23.65 10.73 -11.06
N GLY A 88 23.82 9.41 -11.21
CA GLY A 88 25.04 8.70 -10.81
C GLY A 88 25.41 8.63 -9.31
N GLU A 89 24.69 9.29 -8.41
CA GLU A 89 24.93 9.22 -6.96
C GLU A 89 23.82 8.40 -6.28
N LYS A 90 24.19 7.35 -5.53
CA LYS A 90 23.27 6.63 -4.64
C LYS A 90 22.78 7.58 -3.54
N LYS A 91 21.66 8.26 -3.79
CA LYS A 91 20.98 9.19 -2.87
C LYS A 91 20.14 8.49 -1.79
N SER A 92 19.86 7.19 -1.89
CA SER A 92 18.94 6.46 -0.99
C SER A 92 19.30 6.61 0.50
N GLY A 93 20.59 6.59 0.84
CA GLY A 93 21.04 6.72 2.22
C GLY A 93 20.90 8.12 2.83
N ALA A 94 20.84 9.20 2.03
CA ALA A 94 20.60 10.55 2.54
C ALA A 94 19.10 10.80 2.72
N GLU A 95 18.30 10.39 1.75
CA GLU A 95 16.84 10.49 1.83
C GLU A 95 16.32 9.65 3.02
N ALA A 96 16.79 8.41 3.20
CA ALA A 96 16.41 7.60 4.36
C ALA A 96 16.70 8.28 5.71
N VAL A 97 17.77 9.07 5.82
CA VAL A 97 18.09 9.87 7.02
C VAL A 97 17.08 10.99 7.21
N ASP A 98 16.74 11.73 6.16
CA ASP A 98 15.78 12.83 6.24
C ASP A 98 14.37 12.33 6.60
N PHE A 99 13.92 11.24 5.97
CA PHE A 99 12.62 10.62 6.28
C PHE A 99 12.58 10.01 7.68
N SER A 100 13.68 9.37 8.11
CA SER A 100 13.84 8.92 9.49
C SER A 100 13.71 10.10 10.47
N ALA A 101 14.45 11.19 10.25
CA ALA A 101 14.39 12.39 11.07
C ALA A 101 12.97 12.99 11.09
N TYR A 102 12.24 12.96 9.97
CA TYR A 102 10.84 13.37 9.91
C TYR A 102 9.98 12.56 10.90
N LEU A 103 10.06 11.22 10.88
CA LEU A 103 9.32 10.35 11.80
C LEU A 103 9.72 10.59 13.26
N ILE A 104 11.03 10.67 13.54
CA ILE A 104 11.55 10.93 14.89
C ILE A 104 11.03 12.27 15.43
N SER A 105 11.01 13.33 14.61
CA SER A 105 10.53 14.66 15.02
C SER A 105 9.08 14.65 15.50
N LYS A 106 8.26 13.71 15.01
CA LYS A 106 6.85 13.57 15.35
C LYS A 106 6.62 12.62 16.51
N LEU A 107 7.39 11.54 16.61
CA LEU A 107 7.06 10.39 17.44
C LEU A 107 8.02 10.15 18.62
N ALA A 108 9.18 10.81 18.67
CA ALA A 108 10.19 10.55 19.72
C ALA A 108 9.67 10.73 21.16
N SER A 109 8.69 11.61 21.38
CA SER A 109 8.09 11.84 22.70
C SER A 109 7.13 10.72 23.14
N GLN A 110 6.71 9.84 22.23
CA GLN A 110 5.75 8.79 22.52
C GLN A 110 6.43 7.61 23.22
N ARG A 111 5.89 7.22 24.37
CA ARG A 111 6.45 6.12 25.19
C ARG A 111 6.54 4.78 24.47
N THR A 112 5.63 4.52 23.51
CA THR A 112 5.58 3.27 22.73
C THR A 112 6.46 3.30 21.48
N PHE A 113 7.10 4.42 21.18
CA PHE A 113 7.91 4.60 19.99
C PHE A 113 9.39 4.31 20.28
N GLY A 114 9.81 3.11 19.91
CA GLY A 114 11.21 2.67 19.93
C GLY A 114 11.64 2.14 18.56
N ARG A 115 12.83 1.52 18.49
CA ARG A 115 13.46 1.14 17.21
C ARG A 115 12.60 0.26 16.31
N VAL A 116 11.89 -0.73 16.87
CA VAL A 116 11.00 -1.60 16.08
C VAL A 116 9.87 -0.79 15.45
N ALA A 117 9.24 0.11 16.22
CA ALA A 117 8.17 0.95 15.71
C ALA A 117 8.68 1.87 14.59
N HIS A 118 9.82 2.52 14.82
CA HIS A 118 10.46 3.35 13.81
C HIS A 118 10.74 2.58 12.51
N MET A 119 11.38 1.41 12.59
CA MET A 119 11.64 0.55 11.42
C MET A 119 10.37 0.15 10.67
N LYS A 120 9.31 -0.23 11.39
CA LYS A 120 8.05 -0.64 10.76
C LYS A 120 7.34 0.52 10.08
N LEU A 121 7.35 1.71 10.71
CA LEU A 121 6.71 2.87 10.14
C LEU A 121 7.48 3.40 8.93
N LEU A 122 8.81 3.33 8.97
CA LEU A 122 9.65 3.67 7.82
C LEU A 122 9.41 2.70 6.65
N PHE A 123 9.29 1.39 6.93
CA PHE A 123 8.87 0.41 5.92
C PHE A 123 7.50 0.72 5.33
N LEU A 124 6.51 1.03 6.16
CA LEU A 124 5.16 1.36 5.70
C LEU A 124 5.17 2.64 4.87
N ALA A 125 5.87 3.69 5.31
CA ALA A 125 6.00 4.93 4.57
C ALA A 125 6.66 4.70 3.20
N ASP A 126 7.79 3.99 3.18
CA ASP A 126 8.51 3.67 1.95
C ASP A 126 7.64 2.86 0.98
N SER A 127 6.96 1.83 1.48
CA SER A 127 6.17 0.92 0.65
C SER A 127 4.82 1.49 0.21
N HIS A 128 4.16 2.26 1.07
CA HIS A 128 2.84 2.85 0.80
C HIS A 128 2.94 4.07 -0.10
N LEU A 129 3.98 4.88 0.06
CA LEU A 129 4.22 6.07 -0.75
C LEU A 129 5.13 5.81 -1.96
N GLY A 130 5.76 4.63 -2.02
CA GLY A 130 6.63 4.22 -3.13
C GLY A 130 7.93 5.01 -3.21
N LEU A 131 8.53 5.35 -2.05
CA LEU A 131 9.65 6.28 -1.95
C LEU A 131 10.97 5.71 -2.45
N GLY A 132 11.18 4.39 -2.32
CA GLY A 132 12.44 3.74 -2.72
C GLY A 132 13.61 4.06 -1.78
N LEU A 133 13.34 4.26 -0.49
CA LEU A 133 14.35 4.67 0.49
C LEU A 133 15.37 3.56 0.83
N MET A 134 14.95 2.30 0.71
CA MET A 134 15.67 1.16 1.27
C MET A 134 16.20 0.20 0.19
N ASP A 135 17.35 -0.42 0.48
CA ASP A 135 18.07 -1.30 -0.45
C ASP A 135 17.42 -2.69 -0.56
N GLY A 136 16.67 -3.12 0.46
CA GLY A 136 15.85 -4.32 0.42
C GLY A 136 15.40 -4.85 1.79
N TYR A 137 14.13 -5.21 1.88
CA TYR A 137 13.53 -5.73 3.11
C TYR A 137 13.71 -7.24 3.26
N ARG A 138 14.04 -7.66 4.48
CA ARG A 138 14.16 -9.06 4.89
C ARG A 138 13.07 -9.45 5.88
N ARG A 139 12.62 -10.70 5.82
CA ARG A 139 11.69 -11.27 6.79
C ARG A 139 12.39 -11.56 8.11
N HIS A 140 12.00 -10.85 9.17
CA HIS A 140 12.49 -11.06 10.54
C HIS A 140 11.32 -11.31 11.52
N ALA A 141 11.64 -11.80 12.72
CA ALA A 141 10.69 -12.06 13.79
C ALA A 141 9.77 -10.85 14.06
N ALA A 142 10.33 -9.64 14.10
CA ALA A 142 9.59 -8.40 14.30
C ALA A 142 9.03 -7.77 13.01
N GLY A 143 8.86 -8.56 11.93
CA GLY A 143 8.36 -8.06 10.62
C GLY A 143 9.47 -7.63 9.66
N PRO A 144 9.16 -6.85 8.61
CA PRO A 144 10.10 -6.51 7.54
C PRO A 144 11.22 -5.60 8.05
N LEU A 145 12.47 -5.88 7.68
CA LEU A 145 13.63 -5.12 8.14
C LEU A 145 14.61 -4.89 6.99
N ASP A 146 14.97 -3.62 6.78
CA ASP A 146 16.21 -3.26 6.10
C ASP A 146 17.27 -2.93 7.16
N THR A 147 18.43 -3.58 7.08
CA THR A 147 19.52 -3.39 8.06
C THR A 147 20.34 -2.11 7.86
N THR A 148 20.17 -1.42 6.74
CA THR A 148 20.79 -0.10 6.53
C THR A 148 20.31 0.95 7.54
N ILE A 149 19.18 0.71 8.22
CA ILE A 149 18.69 1.55 9.32
C ILE A 149 19.74 1.86 10.39
N TYR A 150 20.66 0.94 10.69
CA TYR A 150 21.74 1.20 11.65
C TYR A 150 22.71 2.26 11.14
N ARG A 151 23.02 2.27 9.83
CA ARG A 151 23.83 3.31 9.19
C ARG A 151 23.09 4.63 9.12
N VAL A 152 21.77 4.58 8.90
CA VAL A 152 20.89 5.76 8.93
C VAL A 152 20.91 6.40 10.32
N GLU A 153 20.75 5.62 11.39
CA GLU A 153 20.83 6.12 12.77
C GLU A 153 22.21 6.66 13.13
N GLU A 154 23.29 5.98 12.73
CA GLU A 154 24.66 6.44 12.96
C GLU A 154 24.91 7.79 12.28
N ARG A 155 24.53 7.92 10.99
CA ARG A 155 24.68 9.15 10.24
C ARG A 155 23.83 10.28 10.81
N ALA A 156 22.58 10.01 11.18
CA ALA A 156 21.70 11.00 11.80
C ALA A 156 22.27 11.53 13.13
N ALA A 157 22.92 10.68 13.91
CA ALA A 157 23.61 11.10 15.14
C ALA A 157 24.84 11.97 14.84
N GLN A 158 25.65 11.61 13.85
CA GLN A 158 26.80 12.40 13.41
C GLN A 158 26.40 13.80 12.89
N GLU A 159 25.26 13.88 12.20
CA GLU A 159 24.71 15.13 11.67
C GLU A 159 23.95 15.95 12.74
N GLY A 160 23.81 15.43 13.97
CA GLY A 160 23.12 16.10 15.07
C GLY A 160 21.61 16.20 14.90
N LEU A 161 21.01 15.29 14.12
CA LEU A 161 19.58 15.25 13.83
C LEU A 161 18.79 14.58 14.97
N TYR A 162 19.25 13.41 15.42
CA TYR A 162 18.72 12.70 16.58
C TYR A 162 19.74 11.69 17.10
N SER A 163 19.59 11.25 18.34
CA SER A 163 20.41 10.20 18.95
C SER A 163 19.54 9.11 19.58
N THR A 164 20.17 8.01 19.99
CA THR A 164 19.49 6.91 20.69
C THR A 164 20.10 6.68 22.06
N SER A 165 19.27 6.30 23.03
CA SER A 165 19.71 5.76 24.33
C SER A 165 19.13 4.37 24.52
N ILE A 166 19.91 3.48 25.12
CA ILE A 166 19.50 2.11 25.41
C ILE A 166 19.37 1.94 26.92
N GLU A 167 18.19 1.52 27.37
CA GLU A 167 17.91 1.13 28.75
C GLU A 167 17.70 -0.39 28.81
N VAL A 168 18.45 -1.10 29.65
CA VAL A 168 18.23 -2.54 29.89
C VAL A 168 17.14 -2.69 30.96
N LEU A 169 16.00 -3.23 30.55
CA LEU A 169 14.87 -3.46 31.45
C LEU A 169 15.15 -4.60 32.43
N LYS A 170 14.36 -4.69 33.51
CA LYS A 170 14.45 -5.80 34.49
C LYS A 170 14.26 -7.19 33.85
N SER A 171 13.61 -7.25 32.69
CA SER A 171 13.46 -8.48 31.88
C SER A 171 14.72 -8.87 31.10
N GLY A 172 15.78 -8.05 31.11
CA GLY A 172 16.96 -8.19 30.25
C GLY A 172 16.77 -7.66 28.83
N GLN A 173 15.57 -7.19 28.48
CA GLN A 173 15.30 -6.60 27.17
C GLN A 173 15.85 -5.18 27.06
N GLU A 174 16.41 -4.85 25.90
CA GLU A 174 16.84 -3.50 25.58
C GLU A 174 15.67 -2.64 25.10
N LYS A 175 15.53 -1.47 25.71
CA LYS A 175 14.60 -0.43 25.28
C LYS A 175 15.39 0.72 24.65
N VAL A 176 15.17 0.92 23.36
CA VAL A 176 15.73 2.06 22.62
C VAL A 176 14.76 3.24 22.71
N SER A 177 15.28 4.39 23.12
CA SER A 177 14.56 5.68 23.07
C SER A 177 15.29 6.66 22.17
N TYR A 178 14.56 7.48 21.44
CA TYR A 178 15.11 8.49 20.54
C TYR A 178 15.09 9.87 21.18
N HIS A 179 16.14 10.66 20.93
CA HIS A 179 16.26 12.04 21.41
C HIS A 179 16.46 12.97 20.23
N ILE A 180 15.62 14.00 20.14
CA ILE A 180 15.70 15.00 19.06
C ILE A 180 16.99 15.82 19.21
N GLY A 181 17.73 15.96 18.11
CA GLY A 181 18.93 16.78 18.02
C GLY A 181 18.64 18.19 17.53
N ALA A 182 19.61 19.09 17.73
CA ALA A 182 19.46 20.51 17.41
C ALA A 182 19.26 20.80 15.90
N ASN A 183 19.74 19.90 15.03
CA ASN A 183 19.71 20.10 13.59
C ASN A 183 18.52 19.40 12.90
N ILE A 184 17.61 18.76 13.64
CA ILE A 184 16.54 17.93 13.06
C ILE A 184 15.66 18.70 12.08
N SER A 185 15.40 19.98 12.33
CA SER A 185 14.48 20.80 11.56
C SER A 185 14.88 20.89 10.09
N ARG A 186 16.18 20.95 9.81
CA ARG A 186 16.70 20.99 8.44
C ARG A 186 16.32 19.74 7.66
N SER A 187 16.53 18.56 8.23
CA SER A 187 16.18 17.29 7.58
C SER A 187 14.67 17.10 7.46
N VAL A 188 13.92 17.55 8.45
CA VAL A 188 12.44 17.55 8.41
C VAL A 188 11.94 18.42 7.24
N GLU A 189 12.50 19.61 7.04
CA GLU A 189 12.18 20.50 5.91
C GLU A 189 12.60 19.90 4.57
N THR A 190 13.77 19.26 4.49
CA THR A 190 14.22 18.54 3.29
C THR A 190 13.26 17.41 2.92
N ALA A 191 12.91 16.54 3.87
CA ALA A 191 11.95 15.45 3.67
C ALA A 191 10.57 15.99 3.26
N ALA A 192 10.07 17.02 3.95
CA ALA A 192 8.79 17.64 3.62
C ALA A 192 8.77 18.22 2.20
N SER A 193 9.88 18.82 1.76
CA SER A 193 10.03 19.39 0.42
C SER A 193 10.08 18.29 -0.64
N ALA A 194 10.80 17.19 -0.37
CA ALA A 194 10.89 16.04 -1.27
C ALA A 194 9.54 15.33 -1.42
N LEU A 195 8.75 15.25 -0.34
CA LEU A 195 7.41 14.65 -0.34
C LEU A 195 6.38 15.43 -1.15
N GLY A 196 6.48 16.76 -1.19
CA GLY A 196 5.47 17.61 -1.83
C GLY A 196 4.06 17.30 -1.30
N SER A 197 3.13 16.95 -2.19
CA SER A 197 1.75 16.58 -1.82
C SER A 197 1.65 15.24 -1.08
N ALA A 198 2.62 14.34 -1.20
CA ALA A 198 2.62 13.06 -0.50
C ALA A 198 2.84 13.22 1.02
N ARG A 199 3.23 14.41 1.47
CA ARG A 199 3.40 14.74 2.88
C ARG A 199 2.12 14.55 3.68
N GLU A 200 0.97 14.95 3.14
CA GLU A 200 -0.32 14.82 3.82
C GLU A 200 -0.64 13.35 4.11
N GLU A 201 -0.30 12.47 3.18
CA GLU A 201 -0.49 11.03 3.34
C GLU A 201 0.50 10.43 4.33
N LEU A 202 1.76 10.90 4.37
CA LEU A 202 2.71 10.49 5.41
C LEU A 202 2.23 10.94 6.80
N ASP A 203 1.78 12.18 6.95
CA ASP A 203 1.25 12.70 8.20
C ASP A 203 -0.01 11.92 8.63
N ARG A 204 -0.88 11.54 7.68
CA ARG A 204 -2.01 10.64 7.93
C ARG A 204 -1.54 9.27 8.42
N LEU A 205 -0.55 8.67 7.76
CA LEU A 205 0.00 7.38 8.15
C LEU A 205 0.58 7.43 9.58
N ILE A 206 1.33 8.48 9.92
CA ILE A 206 1.86 8.70 11.27
C ILE A 206 0.72 8.76 12.29
N ALA A 207 -0.32 9.56 12.01
CA ALA A 207 -1.47 9.72 12.90
C ALA A 207 -2.24 8.40 13.12
N LEU A 208 -2.25 7.49 12.13
CA LEU A 208 -2.87 6.18 12.29
C LEU A 208 -2.18 5.31 13.36
N PHE A 209 -0.88 5.51 13.63
CA PHE A 209 -0.09 4.70 14.57
C PHE A 209 0.35 5.44 15.83
N GLU A 210 0.11 6.75 15.92
CA GLU A 210 0.36 7.54 17.11
C GLU A 210 -0.31 6.93 18.37
N GLY A 211 0.49 6.68 19.40
CA GLY A 211 0.03 6.10 20.67
C GLY A 211 -0.33 4.60 20.62
N ARG A 212 -0.23 3.93 19.47
CA ARG A 212 -0.44 2.48 19.38
C ARG A 212 0.74 1.70 19.96
N LYS A 213 0.50 0.41 20.25
CA LYS A 213 1.57 -0.49 20.71
C LYS A 213 2.47 -0.84 19.53
N THR A 214 3.75 -1.07 19.81
CA THR A 214 4.73 -1.53 18.82
C THR A 214 4.30 -2.85 18.16
N GLU A 215 3.63 -3.74 18.91
CA GLU A 215 3.13 -5.01 18.39
C GLU A 215 2.02 -4.84 17.34
N ASP A 216 1.16 -3.82 17.48
CA ASP A 216 0.11 -3.50 16.51
C ASP A 216 0.75 -3.09 15.17
N LEU A 217 1.75 -2.23 15.24
CA LEU A 217 2.49 -1.75 14.08
C LEU A 217 3.33 -2.87 13.43
N GLU A 218 3.89 -3.79 14.23
CA GLU A 218 4.54 -5.01 13.74
C GLU A 218 3.56 -5.88 12.95
N ALA A 219 2.36 -6.11 13.49
CA ALA A 219 1.34 -6.91 12.82
C ALA A 219 0.95 -6.28 11.48
N VAL A 220 0.63 -4.99 11.47
CA VAL A 220 0.22 -4.28 10.24
C VAL A 220 1.33 -4.23 9.20
N ALA A 221 2.57 -3.88 9.59
CA ALA A 221 3.70 -3.85 8.66
C ALA A 221 3.99 -5.23 8.05
N THR A 222 3.86 -6.30 8.84
CA THR A 222 4.07 -7.67 8.35
C THR A 222 2.92 -8.09 7.42
N LEU A 223 1.66 -7.82 7.76
CA LEU A 223 0.51 -8.10 6.90
C LEU A 223 0.61 -7.33 5.57
N TYR A 224 1.01 -6.06 5.62
CA TYR A 224 1.22 -5.24 4.43
C TYR A 224 2.29 -5.86 3.53
N ALA A 225 3.43 -6.28 4.10
CA ALA A 225 4.50 -6.94 3.36
C ALA A 225 4.05 -8.26 2.72
N VAL A 226 3.39 -9.13 3.48
CA VAL A 226 2.84 -10.41 2.97
C VAL A 226 1.87 -10.18 1.82
N TRP A 227 0.97 -9.21 1.97
CA TRP A 227 -0.01 -8.88 0.95
C TRP A 227 0.67 -8.28 -0.30
N ASN A 228 1.63 -7.37 -0.12
CA ASN A 228 2.39 -6.81 -1.23
C ASN A 228 3.18 -7.89 -2.00
N ASP A 229 3.90 -8.76 -1.30
CA ASP A 229 4.68 -9.85 -1.91
C ASP A 229 3.80 -10.78 -2.75
N ALA A 230 2.61 -11.10 -2.24
CA ALA A 230 1.64 -11.94 -2.95
C ALA A 230 1.14 -11.26 -4.24
N LEU A 231 0.77 -9.98 -4.17
CA LEU A 231 0.34 -9.21 -5.34
C LEU A 231 1.46 -9.05 -6.37
N ALA A 232 2.69 -8.78 -5.92
CA ALA A 232 3.86 -8.70 -6.78
C ALA A 232 4.15 -10.03 -7.48
N GLY A 233 3.86 -11.16 -6.82
CA GLY A 233 3.89 -12.50 -7.40
C GLY A 233 2.71 -12.85 -8.31
N GLY A 234 1.78 -11.91 -8.55
CA GLY A 234 0.59 -12.12 -9.40
C GLY A 234 -0.54 -12.89 -8.72
N LEU A 235 -0.50 -13.03 -7.39
CA LEU A 235 -1.57 -13.68 -6.62
C LEU A 235 -2.68 -12.69 -6.26
N HIS A 236 -3.87 -13.23 -5.99
CA HIS A 236 -5.01 -12.48 -5.46
C HIS A 236 -5.43 -13.09 -4.10
N PRO A 237 -4.69 -12.81 -3.02
CA PRO A 237 -4.88 -13.49 -1.76
C PRO A 237 -6.16 -13.04 -1.05
N ASN A 238 -6.85 -13.99 -0.40
CA ASN A 238 -7.91 -13.71 0.55
C ASN A 238 -7.35 -13.60 1.98
N ASP A 239 -8.16 -13.19 2.95
CA ASP A 239 -7.71 -12.99 4.33
C ASP A 239 -7.13 -14.27 4.97
N GLU A 240 -7.74 -15.42 4.71
CA GLU A 240 -7.26 -16.71 5.21
C GLU A 240 -5.85 -17.01 4.71
N TRP A 241 -5.61 -16.78 3.41
CA TRP A 241 -4.29 -16.95 2.80
C TRP A 241 -3.27 -15.98 3.41
N LEU A 242 -3.61 -14.70 3.56
CA LEU A 242 -2.72 -13.69 4.15
C LEU A 242 -2.33 -14.05 5.58
N ILE A 243 -3.30 -14.49 6.38
CA ILE A 243 -3.09 -14.91 7.77
C ILE A 243 -2.19 -16.16 7.84
N ASN A 244 -2.42 -17.14 6.97
CA ASN A 244 -1.60 -18.35 6.92
C ASN A 244 -0.17 -18.04 6.46
N GLU A 245 0.01 -17.20 5.45
CA GLU A 245 1.33 -16.79 4.97
C GLU A 245 2.10 -15.99 6.04
N PHE A 246 1.41 -15.07 6.74
CA PHE A 246 1.97 -14.34 7.88
C PHE A 246 2.46 -15.27 8.98
N ARG A 247 1.68 -16.28 9.37
CA ARG A 247 2.00 -17.13 10.53
C ARG A 247 2.96 -18.26 10.19
N GLY A 248 2.78 -18.88 9.02
CA GLY A 248 3.50 -20.09 8.63
C GLY A 248 4.79 -19.84 7.84
N ASN A 249 4.83 -18.80 7.00
CA ASN A 249 5.89 -18.62 6.00
C ASN A 249 6.70 -17.32 6.18
N TRP A 250 6.40 -16.54 7.22
CA TRP A 250 7.16 -15.36 7.57
C TRP A 250 8.34 -15.65 8.51
N HIS A 251 8.04 -16.12 9.72
CA HIS A 251 8.98 -16.46 10.78
C HIS A 251 8.24 -17.20 11.91
N GLU A 252 8.86 -18.19 12.57
CA GLU A 252 8.22 -18.99 13.65
C GLU A 252 7.55 -18.15 14.75
N ALA A 253 8.21 -17.08 15.22
CA ALA A 253 7.67 -16.14 16.19
C ALA A 253 6.34 -15.47 15.79
N LYS A 254 5.91 -15.55 14.53
CA LYS A 254 4.62 -15.03 14.08
C LYS A 254 3.44 -15.90 14.49
N GLU A 255 3.68 -17.14 14.92
CA GLU A 255 2.63 -18.01 15.44
C GLU A 255 1.90 -17.38 16.65
N ARG A 256 2.57 -16.52 17.42
CA ARG A 256 1.99 -15.81 18.58
C ARG A 256 0.80 -14.90 18.24
N PHE A 257 0.67 -14.45 16.99
CA PHE A 257 -0.44 -13.60 16.58
C PHE A 257 -1.66 -14.46 16.25
N ALA A 258 -2.75 -14.26 17.00
CA ALA A 258 -3.98 -15.02 16.80
C ALA A 258 -4.66 -14.65 15.45
N PRO A 259 -5.19 -15.63 14.69
CA PRO A 259 -5.85 -15.39 13.41
C PRO A 259 -6.97 -14.34 13.45
N ASP A 260 -7.79 -14.31 14.51
CA ASP A 260 -8.90 -13.36 14.63
C ASP A 260 -8.41 -11.92 14.79
N ILE A 261 -7.29 -11.71 15.48
CA ILE A 261 -6.64 -10.41 15.62
C ILE A 261 -6.06 -9.94 14.28
N LEU A 262 -5.42 -10.85 13.53
CA LEU A 262 -4.91 -10.53 12.19
C LEU A 262 -6.05 -10.19 11.21
N GLY A 263 -7.17 -10.91 11.27
CA GLY A 263 -8.37 -10.58 10.49
C GLY A 263 -8.93 -9.19 10.80
N LYS A 264 -8.98 -8.80 12.09
CA LYS A 264 -9.36 -7.43 12.50
C LYS A 264 -8.39 -6.39 11.93
N TRP A 265 -7.09 -6.67 11.93
CA TRP A 265 -6.10 -5.76 11.33
C TRP A 265 -6.23 -5.65 9.82
N LEU A 266 -6.49 -6.74 9.09
CA LEU A 266 -6.76 -6.69 7.65
C LEU A 266 -8.00 -5.84 7.32
N GLY A 267 -9.07 -5.99 8.10
CA GLY A 267 -10.24 -5.12 8.01
C GLY A 267 -9.88 -3.65 8.25
N TRP A 268 -9.21 -3.37 9.36
CA TRP A 268 -8.78 -2.02 9.70
C TRP A 268 -7.85 -1.40 8.64
N MET A 269 -6.92 -2.17 8.07
CA MET A 269 -6.04 -1.72 6.99
C MET A 269 -6.86 -1.28 5.77
N ARG A 270 -7.85 -2.07 5.35
CA ARG A 270 -8.73 -1.71 4.23
C ARG A 270 -9.54 -0.45 4.51
N ASP A 271 -10.11 -0.34 5.71
CA ASP A 271 -10.90 0.84 6.12
C ASP A 271 -10.05 2.12 6.15
N ASN A 272 -8.76 1.99 6.42
CA ASN A 272 -7.80 3.10 6.45
C ASN A 272 -6.99 3.25 5.16
N GLY A 273 -7.33 2.52 4.10
CA GLY A 273 -6.65 2.63 2.80
C GLY A 273 -5.20 2.14 2.77
N LEU A 274 -4.77 1.35 3.76
CA LEU A 274 -3.46 0.69 3.79
C LEU A 274 -3.51 -0.63 3.03
N VAL A 275 -3.78 -0.54 1.73
CA VAL A 275 -3.91 -1.68 0.83
C VAL A 275 -2.78 -1.64 -0.20
N PRO A 276 -1.83 -2.58 -0.17
CA PRO A 276 -0.74 -2.60 -1.13
C PRO A 276 -1.23 -2.88 -2.54
N THR A 277 -0.47 -2.44 -3.54
CA THR A 277 -0.77 -2.66 -4.96
C THR A 277 0.11 -3.73 -5.61
N GLY A 278 1.09 -4.28 -4.89
CA GLY A 278 2.10 -5.19 -5.43
C GLY A 278 3.28 -4.51 -6.14
N ASN A 279 3.34 -3.18 -6.12
CA ASN A 279 4.37 -2.41 -6.84
C ASN A 279 5.54 -1.97 -5.95
N SER A 280 5.44 -2.11 -4.62
CA SER A 280 6.52 -1.74 -3.71
C SER A 280 7.55 -2.87 -3.59
N ALA A 281 8.72 -2.56 -3.03
CA ALA A 281 9.79 -3.53 -2.82
C ALA A 281 9.29 -4.80 -2.11
N THR A 282 9.63 -5.96 -2.65
CA THR A 282 9.26 -7.25 -2.08
C THR A 282 10.23 -7.68 -1.00
N THR A 283 9.75 -8.49 -0.06
CA THR A 283 10.57 -9.01 1.03
C THR A 283 11.21 -10.34 0.68
N LYS A 284 12.44 -10.54 1.14
CA LYS A 284 13.18 -11.80 0.93
C LYS A 284 13.25 -12.60 2.22
N SER A 285 13.08 -13.92 2.09
CA SER A 285 13.34 -14.85 3.20
C SER A 285 14.84 -14.89 3.52
N GLN A 286 15.19 -15.20 4.77
CA GLN A 286 16.61 -15.27 5.18
C GLN A 286 17.40 -16.35 4.43
N ALA A 287 16.74 -17.44 4.01
CA ALA A 287 17.36 -18.53 3.25
C ALA A 287 17.69 -18.15 1.79
N ALA A 288 16.97 -17.19 1.19
CA ALA A 288 17.14 -16.81 -0.22
C ALA A 288 18.46 -16.06 -0.52
N PHE A 289 19.24 -15.70 0.51
CA PHE A 289 20.51 -14.97 0.35
C PHE A 289 21.76 -15.84 0.59
N LEU A 290 21.62 -17.13 0.90
CA LEU A 290 22.77 -18.05 0.94
C LEU A 290 23.23 -18.49 -0.46
N PHE A 291 22.54 -18.03 -1.52
CA PHE A 291 22.76 -18.45 -2.90
C PHE A 291 23.02 -17.31 -3.90
N ASN A 292 23.29 -16.08 -3.43
CA ASN A 292 23.68 -14.95 -4.27
C ASN A 292 24.97 -14.30 -3.77
#